data_AF-A0A3M2F9B7-F1
#
_entry.id   AF-A0A3M2F9B7-F1
#
_cell.length_a   1.000
_cell.length_b   1.000
_cell.length_c   1.000
_cell.angle_alpha   90.00
_cell.angle_beta   90.00
_cell.angle_gamma   90.00
#
_symmetry.space_group_name_H-M   'P 1'
#
loop_
_entity.id
_entity.type
_entity.pdbx_description
1 polymer ?
#
loop_
_entity_poly.entity_id
_entity_poly.type
_entity_poly.pdbx_seq_one_letter_code
_entity_poly.pdbx_strand_id
1 'polypeptide(L)'
;PEERTHLIEYGVVAVLVFEALTERASRGRRVPLPPVLAVVATSVFGTLDELIQGILPNRVFALRDILFNVLASVMAVTTMVGLGWARRWAERRRNG
;
A
#
# COMPACT_ATOMS: atom_id res chain seq x y z
N PRO A 1 -7.96 -14.25 13.97
CA PRO A 1 -8.32 -12.81 14.17
C PRO A 1 -7.25 -11.86 13.61
N GLU A 2 -5.98 -12.20 13.80
CA GLU A 2 -4.82 -11.35 13.50
C GLU A 2 -4.69 -11.05 12.01
N GLU A 3 -4.83 -12.05 11.16
CA GLU A 3 -4.74 -11.97 9.69
C GLU A 3 -5.66 -10.91 9.06
N ARG A 4 -6.85 -10.69 9.64
CA ARG A 4 -7.80 -9.68 9.17
C ARG A 4 -7.34 -8.26 9.54
N THR A 5 -6.63 -8.13 10.65
CA THR A 5 -6.02 -6.87 11.10
C THR A 5 -4.86 -6.47 10.18
N HIS A 6 -4.02 -7.42 9.77
CA HIS A 6 -2.92 -7.18 8.81
C HIS A 6 -3.43 -6.59 7.48
N LEU A 7 -4.54 -7.10 6.96
CA LEU A 7 -5.15 -6.56 5.73
C LEU A 7 -5.55 -5.08 5.86
N ILE A 8 -6.11 -4.69 7.01
CA ILE A 8 -6.54 -3.30 7.25
C ILE A 8 -5.32 -2.41 7.48
N GLU A 9 -4.42 -2.82 8.37
CA GLU A 9 -3.24 -2.06 8.76
C GLU A 9 -2.34 -1.75 7.57
N TYR A 10 -1.92 -2.78 6.84
CA TYR A 10 -1.05 -2.61 5.69
C TYR A 10 -1.78 -2.03 4.48
N GLY A 11 -3.10 -2.16 4.41
CA GLY A 11 -3.93 -1.42 3.46
C GLY A 11 -3.86 0.10 3.71
N VAL A 12 -4.01 0.54 4.96
CA VAL A 12 -3.89 1.96 5.33
C VAL A 12 -2.48 2.49 5.07
N VAL A 13 -1.43 1.73 5.45
CA VAL A 13 -0.04 2.10 5.18
C VAL A 13 0.18 2.27 3.67
N ALA A 14 -0.30 1.34 2.84
CA ALA A 14 -0.18 1.44 1.40
C ALA A 14 -0.85 2.68 0.80
N VAL A 15 -2.04 3.05 1.30
CA VAL A 15 -2.73 4.29 0.87
C VAL A 15 -1.89 5.51 1.23
N LEU A 16 -1.40 5.60 2.47
CA LEU A 16 -0.62 6.75 2.93
C LEU A 16 0.70 6.89 2.16
N VAL A 17 1.40 5.79 1.92
CA VAL A 17 2.63 5.79 1.13
C VAL A 17 2.35 6.19 -0.31
N PHE A 18 1.28 5.66 -0.92
CA PHE A 18 0.88 6.02 -2.28
C PHE A 18 0.56 7.51 -2.42
N GLU A 19 -0.21 8.07 -1.49
CA GLU A 19 -0.54 9.49 -1.46
C GLU A 19 0.71 10.36 -1.28
N ALA A 20 1.60 10.00 -0.35
CA ALA A 20 2.85 10.72 -0.13
C ALA A 20 3.77 10.72 -1.36
N LEU A 21 3.85 9.59 -2.08
CA LEU A 21 4.65 9.48 -3.31
C LEU A 21 4.02 10.26 -4.47
N THR A 22 2.70 10.22 -4.59
CA THR A 22 1.94 10.94 -5.63
C THR A 22 2.02 12.44 -5.43
N GLU A 23 1.88 12.91 -4.18
CA GLU A 23 2.05 14.31 -3.79
C GLU A 23 3.47 14.80 -4.09
N ARG A 24 4.47 13.97 -3.77
CA ARG A 24 5.87 14.28 -4.07
C ARG A 24 6.11 14.40 -5.58
N ALA A 25 5.51 13.52 -6.37
CA ALA A 25 5.58 13.57 -7.82
C ALA A 25 4.92 14.85 -8.39
N SER A 26 3.77 15.26 -7.84
CA SER A 26 3.05 16.45 -8.29
C SER A 26 3.78 17.76 -7.97
N ARG A 27 4.59 17.79 -6.92
CA ARG A 27 5.49 18.92 -6.59
C ARG A 27 6.78 18.98 -7.43
N GLY A 28 6.88 18.20 -8.50
CA GLY A 28 8.01 18.24 -9.43
C GLY A 28 9.26 17.48 -8.99
N ARG A 29 9.21 16.70 -7.90
CA ARG A 29 10.28 15.75 -7.58
C ARG A 29 10.17 14.51 -8.46
N ARG A 30 11.32 13.95 -8.83
CA ARG A 30 11.38 12.69 -9.59
C ARG A 30 10.99 11.52 -8.68
N VAL A 31 9.78 11.00 -8.85
CA VAL A 31 9.29 9.78 -8.22
C VAL A 31 8.84 8.83 -9.32
N PRO A 32 9.69 7.90 -9.77
CA PRO A 32 9.33 6.97 -10.83
C PRO A 32 8.30 5.97 -10.29
N LEU A 33 7.19 5.81 -11.00
CA LEU A 33 6.15 4.80 -10.72
C LEU A 33 5.67 4.79 -9.24
N PRO A 34 5.03 5.86 -8.74
CA PRO A 34 4.49 5.94 -7.38
C PRO A 34 3.69 4.70 -6.92
N PRO A 35 2.83 4.06 -7.76
CA PRO A 35 2.12 2.85 -7.36
C PRO A 35 3.05 1.69 -6.99
N VAL A 36 4.08 1.44 -7.80
CA VAL A 36 5.01 0.31 -7.59
C VAL A 36 5.84 0.56 -6.34
N LEU A 37 6.34 1.79 -6.16
CA LEU A 37 7.08 2.17 -4.97
C LEU A 37 6.24 2.05 -3.70
N ALA A 38 4.94 2.34 -3.76
CA ALA A 38 4.03 2.18 -2.62
C ALA A 38 3.87 0.71 -2.21
N VAL A 39 3.67 -0.19 -3.17
CA VAL A 39 3.60 -1.64 -2.92
C VAL A 39 4.90 -2.15 -2.32
N VAL A 40 6.05 -1.81 -2.92
CA VAL A 40 7.37 -2.26 -2.45
C VAL A 40 7.65 -1.74 -1.05
N ALA A 41 7.47 -0.45 -0.79
CA ALA A 41 7.73 0.14 0.51
C ALA A 41 6.84 -0.46 1.61
N THR A 42 5.54 -0.63 1.33
CA THR A 42 4.61 -1.26 2.29
C THR A 42 4.97 -2.71 2.57
N SER A 43 5.36 -3.46 1.54
CA SER A 43 5.80 -4.86 1.69
C SER A 43 7.06 -4.96 2.54
N VAL A 44 8.01 -4.03 2.36
CA VAL A 44 9.22 -3.94 3.20
C VAL A 44 8.84 -3.63 4.64
N PHE A 45 7.98 -2.65 4.89
CA PHE A 45 7.53 -2.32 6.25
C PHE A 45 6.83 -3.51 6.92
N GLY A 46 5.94 -4.21 6.22
CA GLY A 46 5.28 -5.39 6.77
C GLY A 46 6.20 -6.59 6.99
N THR A 47 7.25 -6.73 6.19
CA THR A 47 8.27 -7.77 6.42
C THR A 47 9.14 -7.42 7.63
N LEU A 48 9.49 -6.15 7.80
CA LEU A 48 10.26 -5.69 8.95
C LEU A 48 9.48 -5.83 10.25
N ASP A 49 8.19 -5.50 10.24
CA ASP A 49 7.32 -5.69 11.40
C ASP A 49 7.21 -7.18 11.78
N GLU A 50 6.97 -8.06 10.80
CA GLU A 50 6.92 -9.51 11.05
C GLU A 50 8.26 -10.06 11.57
N LEU A 51 9.39 -9.55 11.05
CA LEU A 51 10.72 -9.90 11.56
C LEU A 51 10.89 -9.46 13.02
N ILE A 52 10.43 -8.27 13.38
CA ILE A 52 10.46 -7.78 14.77
C ILE A 52 9.57 -8.67 15.64
N GLN A 53 8.35 -8.99 15.19
CA GLN A 53 7.43 -9.89 15.89
C GLN A 53 8.02 -11.28 16.10
N GLY A 54 8.76 -11.81 15.12
CA GLY A 54 9.46 -13.10 15.22
C GLY A 54 10.58 -13.15 16.26
N ILE A 55 11.08 -12.00 16.71
CA ILE A 55 12.04 -11.91 17.82
C ILE A 55 11.32 -12.01 19.18
N LEU A 56 10.02 -11.71 19.25
CA LEU A 56 9.26 -11.82 20.48
C LEU A 56 8.93 -13.29 20.78
N PRO A 57 9.18 -13.78 22.01
CA PRO A 57 9.02 -15.19 22.38
C PRO A 57 7.56 -15.68 22.35
N ASN A 58 6.59 -14.77 22.22
CA ASN A 58 5.16 -15.06 22.24
C ASN A 58 4.53 -15.09 20.83
N ARG A 59 5.33 -14.95 19.76
CA ARG A 59 4.86 -14.87 18.37
C ARG A 59 5.71 -15.75 17.46
N VAL A 60 5.04 -16.53 16.62
CA VAL A 60 5.71 -17.37 15.61
C VAL A 60 5.76 -16.57 14.31
N PHE A 61 6.97 -16.33 13.81
CA PHE A 61 7.17 -15.75 12.49
C PHE A 61 6.43 -16.59 11.43
N ALA A 62 5.50 -15.98 10.70
CA ALA A 62 4.71 -16.66 9.68
C ALA A 62 4.89 -16.01 8.31
N LEU A 63 5.45 -16.75 7.35
CA LEU A 63 5.56 -16.30 5.95
C LEU A 63 4.20 -15.91 5.35
N ARG A 64 3.13 -16.49 5.88
CA ARG A 64 1.76 -16.18 5.50
C ARG A 64 1.39 -14.73 5.78
N ASP A 65 1.88 -14.14 6.86
CA ASP A 65 1.54 -12.76 7.24
C ASP A 65 2.24 -11.75 6.33
N ILE A 66 3.47 -12.04 5.93
CA ILE A 66 4.16 -11.29 4.85
C ILE A 66 3.33 -11.31 3.56
N LEU A 67 2.77 -12.46 3.18
CA LEU A 67 1.92 -12.57 2.00
C LEU A 67 0.65 -11.71 2.13
N PHE A 68 0.01 -11.67 3.31
CA PHE A 68 -1.15 -10.80 3.55
C PHE A 68 -0.79 -9.32 3.48
N ASN A 69 0.37 -8.92 4.00
CA ASN A 69 0.85 -7.53 3.94
C ASN A 69 1.07 -7.09 2.49
N VAL A 70 1.69 -7.96 1.67
CA VAL A 70 1.87 -7.73 0.23
C VAL A 70 0.51 -7.62 -0.46
N LEU A 71 -0.42 -8.55 -0.22
CA LEU A 71 -1.75 -8.54 -0.84
C LEU A 71 -2.54 -7.29 -0.47
N ALA A 72 -2.51 -6.89 0.80
CA ALA A 72 -3.13 -5.65 1.29
C ALA A 72 -2.61 -4.43 0.52
N SER A 73 -1.30 -4.36 0.34
CA SER A 73 -0.67 -3.24 -0.38
C SER A 73 -1.08 -3.19 -1.86
N VAL A 74 -1.11 -4.33 -2.54
CA VAL A 74 -1.53 -4.42 -3.95
C VAL A 74 -2.99 -4.02 -4.10
N MET A 75 -3.89 -4.53 -3.26
CA MET A 75 -5.33 -4.19 -3.32
C MET A 75 -5.57 -2.71 -3.05
N ALA A 76 -4.92 -2.14 -2.05
CA ALA A 76 -5.05 -0.72 -1.72
C ALA A 76 -4.58 0.17 -2.88
N VAL A 77 -3.37 -0.07 -3.39
CA VAL A 77 -2.78 0.75 -4.46
C VAL A 77 -3.58 0.62 -5.76
N THR A 78 -3.99 -0.59 -6.15
CA THR A 78 -4.80 -0.80 -7.36
C THR A 78 -6.15 -0.09 -7.27
N THR A 79 -6.79 -0.13 -6.09
CA THR A 79 -8.02 0.60 -5.82
C THR A 79 -7.82 2.11 -5.97
N MET A 80 -6.74 2.67 -5.39
CA MET A 80 -6.43 4.10 -5.49
C MET A 80 -6.18 4.54 -6.94
N VAL A 81 -5.43 3.76 -7.71
CA VAL A 81 -5.20 4.01 -9.14
C VAL A 81 -6.51 3.96 -9.92
N GLY A 82 -7.35 2.95 -9.67
CA GLY A 82 -8.66 2.80 -10.29
C GLY A 82 -9.60 3.97 -9.99
N LEU A 83 -9.69 4.41 -8.73
CA LEU A 83 -10.47 5.57 -8.33
C LEU A 83 -9.95 6.86 -9.00
N GLY A 84 -8.65 7.05 -9.07
CA GLY A 84 -8.05 8.19 -9.77
C GLY A 84 -8.32 8.19 -11.27
N TRP A 85 -8.42 7.01 -11.90
CA TRP A 85 -8.84 6.87 -13.29
C TRP A 85 -10.33 7.18 -13.48
N ALA A 86 -11.20 6.63 -12.63
CA ALA A 86 -12.64 6.83 -12.68
C ALA A 86 -13.04 8.31 -12.51
N ARG A 87 -12.39 9.02 -11.58
CA ARG A 87 -12.60 10.48 -11.36
C ARG A 87 -12.28 11.29 -12.62
N ARG A 88 -11.10 11.06 -13.21
CA ARG A 88 -10.68 11.73 -14.46
C ARG A 88 -11.56 11.39 -15.66
N TRP A 89 -12.17 10.21 -15.67
CA TRP A 89 -13.13 9.84 -16.70
C TRP A 89 -14.47 10.57 -16.53
N ALA A 90 -14.98 10.66 -15.29
CA ALA A 90 -16.21 11.38 -14.98
C ALA A 90 -16.11 12.88 -15.27
N GLU A 91 -14.97 13.51 -14.96
CA GLU A 91 -14.72 14.93 -15.26
C GLU A 91 -14.72 15.21 -16.76
N ARG A 92 -14.09 14.34 -17.57
CA ARG A 92 -14.08 14.47 -19.03
C ARG A 92 -15.47 14.42 -19.65
N ARG A 93 -16.39 13.62 -19.09
CA ARG A 93 -17.78 13.55 -19.54
C ARG A 93 -18.65 14.74 -19.13
N ARG A 94 -18.26 15.50 -18.10
CA ARG A 94 -19.00 16.69 -17.65
C ARG A 94 -18.63 17.95 -18.43
N ASN A 95 -17.43 17.99 -19.00
CA ASN A 95 -16.86 19.17 -19.67
C ASN A 95 -16.89 19.11 -21.21
N GLY A 96 -17.44 18.04 -21.80
CA GLY A 96 -17.63 17.88 -23.24
C GLY A 96 -19.10 17.67 -23.56
#